data_AF-A0A0C5VPJ6-F1
#
_entry.id   AF-A0A0C5VPJ6-F1
#
_cell.length_a   1.000
_cell.length_b   1.000
_cell.length_c   1.000
_cell.angle_alpha   90.00
_cell.angle_beta   90.00
_cell.angle_gamma   90.00
#
_symmetry.space_group_name_H-M   'P 1'
#
loop_
_entity.id
_entity.type
_entity.pdbx_description
1 polymer ?
#
loop_
_entity_poly.entity_id
_entity_poly.type
_entity_poly.pdbx_seq_one_letter_code
_entity_poly.pdbx_strand_id
1 'polypeptide(L)'
;MKDKTICKSQTDYEESDENIAWIYGEPDSAIITLDGEYVVIAGCGIVIYNIRTAEIVYLFDEPDSTEWTEGVYQNAIDDVVHVRFNVCTDNNNVVTKRLNLKSHDIEVLS
;
A
#
# COMPACT_ATOMS: atom_id res chain seq x y z
N MET A 1 17.72 -3.86 13.67
CA MET A 1 16.79 -4.20 12.58
C MET A 1 16.24 -5.59 12.88
N LYS A 2 14.92 -5.78 12.99
CA LYS A 2 14.34 -7.13 13.12
C LYS A 2 14.42 -7.78 11.75
N ASP A 3 15.07 -8.93 11.67
CA ASP A 3 15.16 -9.72 10.44
C ASP A 3 13.76 -10.29 10.13
N LYS A 4 13.21 -9.87 8.98
CA LYS A 4 11.85 -10.22 8.53
C LYS A 4 11.70 -11.73 8.31
N THR A 5 12.80 -12.45 8.07
CA THR A 5 12.79 -13.92 7.87
C THR A 5 12.51 -14.71 9.17
N ILE A 6 12.70 -14.07 10.32
CA ILE A 6 12.48 -14.69 11.64
C ILE A 6 11.08 -14.39 12.20
N CYS A 7 10.29 -13.58 11.50
CA CYS A 7 8.94 -13.25 11.93
C CYS A 7 8.03 -14.44 11.65
N LYS A 8 7.76 -15.26 12.67
CA LYS A 8 6.84 -16.40 12.57
C LYS A 8 5.43 -15.87 12.34
N SER A 9 4.93 -16.03 11.11
CA SER A 9 3.50 -15.95 10.82
C SER A 9 2.76 -16.94 11.74
N GLN A 10 1.75 -16.47 12.49
CA GLN A 10 0.83 -17.34 13.23
C GLN A 10 -0.35 -17.79 12.36
N THR A 11 -0.33 -17.44 11.07
CA THR A 11 -1.35 -17.79 10.11
C THR A 11 -0.99 -19.13 9.49
N ASP A 12 -1.81 -20.15 9.75
CA ASP A 12 -1.81 -21.39 8.97
C ASP A 12 -2.42 -21.08 7.60
N TYR A 13 -1.57 -20.90 6.59
CA TYR A 13 -1.98 -20.84 5.19
C TYR A 13 -1.56 -22.15 4.50
N GLU A 14 -2.37 -22.62 3.55
CA GLU A 14 -2.00 -23.77 2.75
C GLU A 14 -0.82 -23.41 1.85
N GLU A 15 0.03 -24.39 1.52
CA GLU A 15 1.19 -24.16 0.64
C GLU A 15 0.78 -23.70 -0.78
N SER A 16 -0.50 -23.88 -1.13
CA SER A 16 -1.14 -23.38 -2.35
C SER A 16 -1.71 -21.96 -2.26
N ASP A 17 -1.72 -21.35 -1.07
CA ASP A 17 -2.22 -19.99 -0.89
C ASP A 17 -1.17 -18.96 -1.32
N GLU A 18 -1.57 -18.01 -2.14
CA GLU A 18 -0.71 -16.89 -2.57
C GLU A 18 -0.68 -15.80 -1.49
N ASN A 19 0.49 -15.56 -0.91
CA ASN A 19 0.70 -14.42 -0.02
C ASN A 19 0.97 -13.15 -0.84
N ILE A 20 -0.01 -12.24 -0.88
CA ILE A 20 0.09 -11.04 -1.72
C ILE A 20 0.87 -9.87 -1.07
N ALA A 21 0.99 -9.85 0.26
CA ALA A 21 1.67 -8.75 0.96
C ALA A 21 2.02 -9.12 2.42
N TRP A 22 3.15 -8.58 2.89
CA TRP A 22 3.49 -8.55 4.31
C TRP A 22 3.80 -7.11 4.74
N ILE A 23 2.92 -6.53 5.56
CA ILE A 23 3.02 -5.13 5.99
C ILE A 23 3.56 -5.09 7.41
N TYR A 24 4.54 -4.23 7.62
CA TYR A 24 5.04 -3.93 8.95
C TYR A 24 4.02 -3.04 9.68
N GLY A 25 3.70 -3.39 10.93
CA GLY A 25 2.73 -2.63 11.73
C GLY A 25 1.29 -3.10 11.51
N GLU A 26 0.33 -2.20 11.75
CA GLU A 26 -1.09 -2.47 11.57
C GLU A 26 -1.55 -1.89 10.22
N PRO A 27 -2.08 -2.71 9.30
CA PRO A 27 -2.69 -2.19 8.09
C PRO A 27 -3.94 -1.38 8.46
N ASP A 28 -4.09 -0.23 7.85
CA ASP A 28 -5.21 0.69 8.12
C ASP A 28 -6.36 0.44 7.14
N SER A 29 -6.04 0.24 5.85
CA SER A 29 -7.06 0.12 4.81
C SER A 29 -6.55 -0.62 3.58
N ALA A 30 -7.48 -1.19 2.81
CA ALA A 30 -7.19 -1.88 1.57
C ALA A 30 -8.30 -1.66 0.54
N ILE A 31 -7.94 -1.63 -0.73
CA ILE A 31 -8.88 -1.63 -1.85
C ILE A 31 -8.45 -2.61 -2.94
N ILE A 32 -9.43 -3.07 -3.70
CA ILE A 32 -9.23 -3.63 -5.03
C ILE A 32 -9.66 -2.53 -6.01
N THR A 33 -8.83 -2.23 -6.99
CA THR A 33 -9.14 -1.19 -7.98
C THR A 33 -10.42 -1.53 -8.76
N LEU A 34 -11.12 -0.52 -9.27
CA LEU A 34 -12.41 -0.72 -9.95
C LEU A 34 -12.32 -1.60 -11.21
N ASP A 35 -11.15 -1.67 -11.86
CA ASP A 35 -10.87 -2.58 -12.97
C ASP A 35 -10.48 -4.00 -12.53
N GLY A 36 -10.30 -4.22 -11.22
CA GLY A 36 -9.86 -5.49 -10.65
C GLY A 36 -8.41 -5.85 -10.97
N GLU A 37 -7.57 -4.89 -11.37
CA GLU A 37 -6.17 -5.17 -11.76
C GLU A 37 -5.21 -5.13 -10.57
N TYR A 38 -5.47 -4.31 -9.56
CA TYR A 38 -4.57 -4.13 -8.41
C TYR A 38 -5.28 -4.30 -7.07
N VAL A 39 -4.57 -4.88 -6.10
CA VAL A 39 -4.86 -4.73 -4.68
C VAL A 39 -3.89 -3.70 -4.12
N VAL A 40 -4.40 -2.73 -3.38
CA VAL A 40 -3.58 -1.72 -2.71
C VAL A 40 -3.91 -1.71 -1.23
N ILE A 41 -2.87 -1.77 -0.40
CA ILE A 41 -3.00 -1.82 1.06
C ILE A 41 -2.16 -0.70 1.65
N ALA A 42 -2.76 0.07 2.56
CA ALA A 42 -2.12 1.16 3.30
C ALA A 42 -1.90 0.78 4.77
N GLY A 43 -0.80 1.25 5.34
CA GLY A 43 -0.41 1.08 6.74
C GLY A 43 0.86 1.87 7.04
N CYS A 44 1.90 1.23 7.60
CA CYS A 44 3.26 1.79 7.61
C CYS A 44 3.89 1.64 6.21
N GLY A 45 3.42 2.46 5.27
CA GLY A 45 3.72 2.36 3.84
C GLY A 45 2.56 1.82 3.00
N ILE A 46 2.80 1.69 1.70
CA ILE A 46 1.84 1.21 0.72
C ILE A 46 2.37 -0.05 0.06
N VAL A 47 1.51 -1.06 -0.04
CA VAL A 47 1.77 -2.25 -0.86
C VAL A 47 0.82 -2.26 -2.04
N ILE A 48 1.39 -2.46 -3.23
CA ILE A 48 0.66 -2.62 -4.49
C ILE A 48 0.89 -4.05 -4.95
N TYR A 49 -0.19 -4.79 -5.17
CA TYR A 49 -0.15 -6.12 -5.76
C TYR A 49 -0.87 -6.11 -7.10
N ASN A 50 -0.16 -6.45 -8.18
CA ASN A 50 -0.77 -6.65 -9.48
C ASN A 50 -1.31 -8.08 -9.59
N ILE A 51 -2.63 -8.21 -9.68
CA ILE A 51 -3.32 -9.51 -9.67
C ILE A 51 -2.95 -10.37 -10.89
N ARG A 52 -2.61 -9.74 -12.02
CA ARG A 52 -2.31 -10.46 -13.26
C ARG A 52 -0.88 -10.97 -13.32
N THR A 53 0.06 -10.18 -12.83
CA THR A 53 1.50 -10.51 -12.91
C THR A 53 2.04 -11.13 -11.63
N ALA A 54 1.26 -11.13 -10.55
CA ALA A 54 1.69 -11.45 -9.19
C ALA A 54 2.87 -10.60 -8.71
N GLU A 55 3.06 -9.42 -9.30
CA GLU A 55 4.11 -8.47 -8.91
C GLU A 55 3.69 -7.71 -7.66
N ILE A 56 4.61 -7.59 -6.70
CA ILE A 56 4.41 -6.85 -5.46
C ILE A 56 5.40 -5.68 -5.41
N VAL A 57 4.88 -4.48 -5.18
CA VAL A 57 5.67 -3.26 -5.00
C VAL A 57 5.40 -2.69 -3.62
N TYR A 58 6.47 -2.38 -2.90
CA TYR A 58 6.43 -1.75 -1.58
C TYR A 58 6.92 -0.30 -1.72
N LEU A 59 6.15 0.65 -1.20
CA LEU A 59 6.48 2.07 -1.15
C LEU A 59 6.42 2.55 0.29
N PHE A 60 7.38 3.38 0.70
CA PHE A 60 7.43 3.99 2.04
C PHE A 60 7.47 2.98 3.21
N ASP A 61 8.06 1.80 3.02
CA ASP A 61 8.13 0.73 4.03
C ASP A 61 9.50 0.62 4.74
N GLU A 62 10.44 1.50 4.38
CA GLU A 62 11.77 1.58 5.00
C GLU A 62 11.76 2.52 6.22
N PRO A 63 12.48 2.21 7.32
CA PRO A 63 12.43 2.98 8.57
C PRO A 63 12.74 4.48 8.43
N ASP A 64 13.63 4.83 7.50
CA ASP A 64 14.09 6.20 7.27
C ASP A 64 13.16 6.98 6.29
N SER A 65 12.19 6.30 5.68
CA SER A 65 11.22 6.87 4.73
C SER A 65 9.79 6.39 4.98
N THR A 66 9.51 5.90 6.20
CA THR A 66 8.18 5.40 6.57
C THR A 66 7.23 6.58 6.66
N GLU A 67 6.34 6.69 5.67
CA GLU A 67 5.19 7.58 5.75
C GLU A 67 4.06 6.81 6.45
N TRP A 68 3.51 7.40 7.51
CA TRP A 68 2.29 6.88 8.12
C TRP A 68 1.12 7.20 7.19
N THR A 69 0.74 6.19 6.40
CA THR A 69 -0.35 6.32 5.45
C THR A 69 -1.67 5.92 6.11
N GLU A 70 -2.68 6.76 5.94
CA GLU A 70 -4.04 6.54 6.45
C GLU A 70 -5.03 6.63 5.31
N GLY A 71 -5.86 5.60 5.17
CA GLY A 71 -6.84 5.50 4.09
C GLY A 71 -6.19 5.24 2.73
N VAL A 72 -6.74 4.29 1.99
CA VAL A 72 -6.55 4.19 0.55
C VAL A 72 -7.92 4.15 -0.13
N TYR A 73 -8.10 4.97 -1.15
CA TYR A 73 -9.39 5.11 -1.82
C TYR A 73 -9.25 5.49 -3.30
N GLN A 74 -10.27 5.15 -4.08
CA GLN A 74 -10.40 5.59 -5.47
C GLN A 74 -11.55 6.58 -5.61
N ASN A 75 -11.30 7.63 -6.38
CA ASN A 75 -12.33 8.56 -6.78
C ASN A 75 -12.77 8.24 -8.21
N ALA A 76 -14.08 8.24 -8.46
CA ALA A 76 -14.64 7.96 -9.79
C ALA A 76 -14.20 8.96 -10.89
N ILE A 77 -13.66 10.12 -10.51
CA ILE A 77 -13.14 11.12 -11.45
C ILE A 77 -11.67 10.90 -11.82
N ASP A 78 -10.92 10.12 -11.05
CA ASP A 78 -9.53 9.79 -11.38
C ASP A 78 -9.49 8.66 -12.41
N ASP A 79 -8.39 8.57 -13.15
CA ASP A 79 -8.14 7.40 -13.98
C ASP A 79 -7.97 6.16 -13.09
N VAL A 80 -8.40 4.99 -13.55
CA VAL A 80 -8.53 3.76 -12.74
C VAL A 80 -7.19 3.26 -12.19
N VAL A 81 -6.10 3.68 -12.82
CA VAL A 81 -4.74 3.40 -12.38
C VAL A 81 -4.27 4.32 -11.25
N HIS A 82 -5.09 5.25 -10.77
CA HIS A 82 -4.75 6.12 -9.66
C HIS A 82 -5.49 5.72 -8.39
N VAL A 83 -4.78 5.86 -7.28
CA VAL A 83 -5.34 5.74 -5.93
C VAL A 83 -4.93 6.96 -5.13
N ARG A 84 -5.75 7.33 -4.17
CA ARG A 84 -5.44 8.38 -3.21
C ARG A 84 -5.17 7.77 -1.85
N PHE A 85 -4.28 8.39 -1.11
CA PHE A 85 -3.97 8.02 0.26
C PHE A 85 -3.65 9.27 1.07
N ASN A 86 -3.94 9.24 2.37
CA ASN A 86 -3.58 10.33 3.24
C ASN A 86 -2.25 10.02 3.92
N VAL A 87 -1.49 11.07 4.24
CA VAL A 87 -0.22 10.97 4.95
C VAL A 87 -0.24 11.98 6.07
N CYS A 88 0.12 11.53 7.28
CA CYS A 88 0.44 12.45 8.38
C CYS A 88 1.90 12.89 8.24
N THR A 89 2.12 14.17 8.00
CA THR A 89 3.47 14.75 7.84
C THR A 89 4.11 15.07 9.20
N ASP A 90 5.43 15.30 9.23
CA ASP A 90 6.20 15.59 10.46
C ASP A 90 5.69 16.79 11.28
N ASN A 91 4.93 17.68 10.65
CA ASN A 91 4.29 18.84 11.29
C ASN A 91 2.84 18.56 11.73
N ASN A 92 2.43 17.30 11.81
CA ASN A 92 1.07 16.82 12.15
C ASN A 92 -0.04 17.34 11.23
N ASN A 93 0.27 17.65 9.97
CA ASN A 93 -0.77 17.92 8.97
C ASN A 93 -1.11 16.64 8.22
N VAL A 94 -2.37 16.50 7.85
CA VAL A 94 -2.81 15.43 6.96
C VAL A 94 -2.82 15.99 5.54
N VAL A 95 -2.03 15.38 4.67
CA VAL A 95 -2.03 15.69 3.22
C VAL A 95 -2.62 14.54 2.45
N THR A 96 -3.34 14.85 1.37
CA THR A 96 -3.81 13.84 0.43
C THR A 96 -2.84 13.75 -0.74
N LYS A 97 -2.35 12.54 -1.01
CA LYS A 97 -1.51 12.23 -2.16
C LYS A 97 -2.27 11.34 -3.13
N ARG A 98 -1.90 11.42 -4.41
CA ARG A 98 -2.37 10.54 -5.48
C ARG A 98 -1.19 9.77 -6.05
N LEU A 99 -1.31 8.45 -6.10
CA LEU A 99 -0.32 7.52 -6.63
C LEU A 99 -0.81 6.97 -7.96
N ASN A 100 0.05 6.98 -8.98
CA ASN A 100 -0.15 6.20 -10.20
C ASN A 100 0.38 4.77 -9.99
N LEU A 101 -0.47 3.77 -10.11
CA LEU A 101 -0.13 2.36 -9.83
C LEU A 101 0.79 1.72 -10.88
N LYS A 102 0.99 2.36 -12.03
CA LYS A 102 1.87 1.84 -13.10
C LYS A 102 3.25 2.50 -13.07
N SER A 103 3.30 3.82 -12.94
CA SER A 103 4.57 4.56 -12.92
C SER A 103 5.14 4.75 -11.51
N HIS A 104 4.30 4.57 -10.48
CA HIS A 104 4.59 4.90 -9.09
C HIS A 104 4.88 6.39 -8.83
N ASP A 105 4.49 7.25 -9.76
CA ASP A 105 4.55 8.70 -9.57
C ASP A 105 3.53 9.15 -8.53
N ILE A 106 3.93 10.14 -7.73
CA ILE A 106 3.13 10.67 -6.63
C ILE A 106 2.91 12.18 -6.81
N GLU A 107 1.67 12.59 -6.66
CA GLU A 107 1.24 13.99 -6.68
C GLU A 107 0.59 14.36 -5.35
N VAL A 108 0.90 15.56 -4.82
CA VAL A 108 0.21 16.11 -3.64
C VAL A 108 -1.01 16.90 -4.11
N LEU A 109 -2.20 16.55 -3.60
CA LEU A 109 -3.46 17.17 -4.00
C LEU A 109 -3.89 18.31 -3.05
N SER A 110 -3.62 18.17 -1.75
CA SER A 110 -3.98 19.13 -0.71
C SER A 110 -3.21 18.88 0.57
#